data_AF-A0A0L0KH69-F1
#
_entry.id   AF-A0A0L0KH69-F1
#
_cell.length_a   1.000
_cell.length_b   1.000
_cell.length_c   1.000
_cell.angle_alpha   90.00
_cell.angle_beta   90.00
_cell.angle_gamma   90.00
#
_symmetry.space_group_name_H-M   'P 1'
#
loop_
_entity.id
_entity.type
_entity.pdbx_description
1 polymer ?
#
loop_
_entity_poly.entity_id
_entity_poly.type
_entity_poly.pdbx_seq_one_letter_code
_entity_poly.pdbx_strand_id
1 'polypeptide(L)'
;MPDIIRQNIGNGYWVDMWVICDAANCYLFSSDDNGHLYRSQTSLSQFPNGFTNTVIAAQDSKYAMFEASNVYKVQGSDQYVLLIEAIGSDGRRYFRSWTSPSIAGSWTQLAASESNPFARSTNVTFPAGSWTRDISHGEMIRAGYDQTLTIPSCRLQYLYQGMNPSAGGDYNSLPWRLGLLTQTNSAC
;
A
#
# COMPACT_ATOMS: atom_id res chain seq x y z
N MET A 1 -19.74 -2.72 7.93
CA MET A 1 -19.26 -1.91 6.78
C MET A 1 -19.90 -0.53 6.85
N PRO A 2 -19.09 0.54 6.98
CA PRO A 2 -19.54 1.93 6.86
C PRO A 2 -20.33 2.21 5.57
N ASP A 3 -21.32 3.12 5.63
CA ASP A 3 -22.21 3.41 4.50
C ASP A 3 -21.47 3.97 3.28
N ILE A 4 -20.44 4.80 3.49
CA ILE A 4 -19.60 5.34 2.41
C ILE A 4 -18.92 4.23 1.60
N ILE A 5 -18.51 3.12 2.24
CA ILE A 5 -17.93 1.97 1.52
C ILE A 5 -19.05 1.26 0.73
N ARG A 6 -20.20 1.00 1.36
CA ARG A 6 -21.34 0.32 0.70
C ARG A 6 -21.81 1.06 -0.55
N GLN A 7 -21.75 2.39 -0.55
CA GLN A 7 -22.19 3.24 -1.66
C GLN A 7 -21.20 3.27 -2.84
N ASN A 8 -19.92 2.98 -2.60
CA ASN A 8 -18.85 3.17 -3.59
C ASN A 8 -18.16 1.86 -4.05
N ILE A 9 -18.32 0.77 -3.30
CA ILE A 9 -17.67 -0.54 -3.57
C ILE A 9 -18.09 -1.20 -4.90
N GLY A 10 -19.30 -0.93 -5.39
CA GLY A 10 -19.81 -1.55 -6.61
C GLY A 10 -19.74 -3.08 -6.57
N ASN A 11 -19.05 -3.68 -7.55
CA ASN A 11 -18.81 -5.13 -7.63
C ASN A 11 -17.45 -5.55 -7.04
N GLY A 12 -16.78 -4.67 -6.29
CA GLY A 12 -15.51 -4.96 -5.64
C GLY A 12 -15.66 -5.66 -4.29
N TYR A 13 -14.58 -5.73 -3.52
CA TYR A 13 -14.50 -6.41 -2.23
C TYR A 13 -13.90 -5.48 -1.18
N TRP A 14 -14.39 -5.52 0.05
CA TRP A 14 -13.83 -4.73 1.14
C TRP A 14 -12.65 -5.48 1.76
N VAL A 15 -11.43 -5.05 1.41
CA VAL A 15 -10.20 -5.82 1.61
C VAL A 15 -9.08 -4.96 2.22
N ASP A 16 -7.98 -5.64 2.58
CA ASP A 16 -6.67 -5.06 2.88
C ASP A 16 -6.67 -4.00 3.97
N MET A 17 -7.09 -4.45 5.16
CA MET A 17 -7.19 -3.64 6.37
C MET A 17 -5.79 -3.27 6.90
N TRP A 18 -5.55 -1.97 7.11
CA TRP A 18 -4.26 -1.46 7.58
C TRP A 18 -4.42 -0.46 8.73
N VAL A 19 -3.83 -0.75 9.89
CA VAL A 19 -3.89 0.14 11.07
C VAL A 19 -2.56 0.84 11.29
N ILE A 20 -2.60 2.16 11.43
CA ILE A 20 -1.47 2.97 11.91
C ILE A 20 -1.98 3.97 12.95
N CYS A 21 -1.21 4.22 14.01
CA CYS A 21 -1.54 5.21 15.02
C CYS A 21 -0.46 6.28 15.13
N ASP A 22 -0.87 7.49 15.48
CA ASP A 22 0.01 8.52 16.01
C ASP A 22 -0.15 8.62 17.54
N ALA A 23 0.34 9.72 18.15
CA ALA A 23 0.28 9.92 19.58
C ALA A 23 -1.14 10.11 20.14
N ALA A 24 -2.12 10.46 19.30
CA ALA A 24 -3.48 10.79 19.71
C ALA A 24 -4.53 9.80 19.18
N ASN A 25 -4.37 9.31 17.95
CA ASN A 25 -5.38 8.56 17.22
C ASN A 25 -4.81 7.30 16.56
N CYS A 26 -5.68 6.31 16.39
CA CYS A 26 -5.47 5.19 15.50
C CYS A 26 -6.36 5.32 14.26
N TYR A 27 -5.81 4.94 13.12
CA TYR A 27 -6.45 5.04 11.81
C TYR A 27 -6.55 3.65 11.20
N LEU A 28 -7.71 3.31 10.66
CA LEU A 28 -7.95 2.06 9.94
C LEU A 28 -8.19 2.40 8.47
N PHE A 29 -7.26 1.99 7.62
CA PHE A 29 -7.39 2.05 6.17
C PHE A 29 -7.93 0.73 5.62
N SER A 30 -8.60 0.81 4.47
CA SER A 30 -9.09 -0.34 3.73
C SER A 30 -9.37 0.05 2.28
N SER A 31 -9.36 -0.92 1.37
CA SER A 31 -9.71 -0.73 -0.05
C SER A 31 -11.02 -1.43 -0.40
N ASP A 32 -11.56 -1.13 -1.58
CA ASP A 32 -12.82 -1.71 -2.09
C ASP A 32 -12.69 -2.40 -3.46
N ASP A 33 -11.49 -2.58 -3.99
CA ASP A 33 -11.22 -3.02 -5.36
C ASP A 33 -11.93 -2.17 -6.43
N ASN A 34 -12.25 -0.91 -6.11
CA ASN A 34 -13.03 -0.02 -6.97
C ASN A 34 -12.52 1.42 -7.00
N GLY A 35 -11.26 1.64 -6.63
CA GLY A 35 -10.59 2.94 -6.80
C GLY A 35 -10.63 3.83 -5.56
N HIS A 36 -11.06 3.33 -4.40
CA HIS A 36 -11.16 4.13 -3.18
C HIS A 36 -10.32 3.55 -2.06
N LEU A 37 -9.50 4.42 -1.45
CA LEU A 37 -8.85 4.16 -0.18
C LEU A 37 -9.66 4.84 0.93
N TYR A 38 -10.22 4.05 1.84
CA TYR A 38 -10.97 4.57 2.97
C TYR A 38 -10.09 4.74 4.19
N ARG A 39 -10.48 5.63 5.09
CA ARG A 39 -9.86 5.80 6.42
C ARG A 39 -10.93 6.08 7.47
N SER A 40 -11.00 5.23 8.48
CA SER A 40 -11.71 5.50 9.74
C SER A 40 -10.72 5.93 10.81
N GLN A 41 -11.19 6.53 11.91
CA GLN A 41 -10.34 6.87 13.05
C GLN A 41 -11.02 6.60 14.40
N THR A 42 -10.19 6.36 15.41
CA THR A 42 -10.55 6.31 16.82
C THR A 42 -9.41 6.93 17.65
N SER A 43 -9.68 7.30 18.90
CA SER A 43 -8.59 7.73 19.79
C SER A 43 -7.71 6.55 20.19
N LEU A 44 -6.43 6.80 20.46
CA LEU A 44 -5.48 5.76 20.87
C LEU A 44 -5.96 5.01 22.14
N SER A 45 -6.60 5.71 23.08
CA SER A 45 -7.14 5.13 24.30
C SER A 45 -8.40 4.28 24.10
N GLN A 46 -9.10 4.44 22.98
CA GLN A 46 -10.29 3.65 22.65
C GLN A 46 -10.00 2.44 21.78
N PHE A 47 -8.85 2.41 21.11
CA PHE A 47 -8.45 1.28 20.28
C PHE A 47 -8.55 -0.05 21.06
N PRO A 48 -9.12 -1.13 20.48
CA PRO A 48 -9.56 -1.30 19.08
C PRO A 48 -10.99 -0.83 18.79
N ASN A 49 -11.69 -0.23 19.75
CA ASN A 49 -13.07 0.22 19.61
C ASN A 49 -13.16 1.64 19.02
N GLY A 50 -14.37 2.06 18.67
CA GLY A 50 -14.67 3.48 18.39
C GLY A 50 -14.26 3.99 17.01
N PHE A 51 -13.90 3.11 16.06
CA PHE A 51 -13.66 3.52 14.68
C PHE A 51 -14.93 4.13 14.06
N THR A 52 -14.86 5.43 13.80
CA THR A 52 -15.94 6.23 13.22
C THR A 52 -15.35 7.18 12.18
N ASN A 53 -16.14 8.14 11.67
CA ASN A 53 -15.70 9.16 10.72
C ASN A 53 -14.96 8.58 9.51
N THR A 54 -15.56 7.56 8.88
CA THR A 54 -14.97 6.93 7.69
C THR A 54 -15.09 7.89 6.51
N VAL A 55 -13.94 8.21 5.90
CA VAL A 55 -13.84 9.08 4.73
C VAL A 55 -13.13 8.35 3.59
N ILE A 56 -13.31 8.83 2.35
CA ILE A 56 -12.42 8.49 1.24
C ILE A 56 -11.15 9.33 1.43
N ALA A 57 -10.05 8.70 1.81
CA ALA A 57 -8.76 9.35 2.06
C ALA A 57 -8.00 9.64 0.75
N ALA A 58 -8.18 8.80 -0.26
CA ALA A 58 -7.70 9.01 -1.61
C ALA A 58 -8.58 8.22 -2.59
N GLN A 59 -8.64 8.67 -3.85
CA GLN A 59 -9.35 7.95 -4.91
C GLN A 59 -8.68 8.17 -6.27
N ASP A 60 -8.85 7.19 -7.16
CA ASP A 60 -8.42 7.23 -8.56
C ASP A 60 -9.29 6.22 -9.36
N SER A 61 -8.98 5.97 -10.62
CA SER A 61 -9.57 4.84 -11.34
C SER A 61 -9.30 3.52 -10.61
N LYS A 62 -10.23 2.55 -10.72
CA LYS A 62 -10.14 1.22 -10.10
C LYS A 62 -8.75 0.61 -10.16
N TYR A 63 -8.10 0.63 -11.32
CA TYR A 63 -6.79 0.01 -11.50
C TYR A 63 -5.62 0.87 -11.06
N ALA A 64 -5.78 2.20 -11.02
CA ALA A 64 -4.73 3.07 -10.51
C ALA A 64 -4.70 3.09 -8.97
N MET A 65 -5.79 2.74 -8.29
CA MET A 65 -5.88 2.66 -6.82
C MET A 65 -6.66 1.40 -6.43
N PHE A 66 -6.04 0.24 -6.62
CA PHE A 66 -6.76 -1.03 -6.59
C PHE A 66 -6.92 -1.55 -5.17
N GLU A 67 -5.84 -2.01 -4.53
CA GLU A 67 -5.86 -2.69 -3.24
C GLU A 67 -4.50 -2.55 -2.50
N ALA A 68 -4.29 -3.31 -1.43
CA ALA A 68 -3.02 -3.51 -0.72
C ALA A 68 -2.32 -2.22 -0.25
N SER A 69 -3.05 -1.34 0.43
CA SER A 69 -2.45 -0.11 0.95
C SER A 69 -1.50 -0.39 2.12
N ASN A 70 -0.36 0.30 2.14
CA ASN A 70 0.47 0.42 3.33
C ASN A 70 0.67 1.89 3.69
N VAL A 71 0.57 2.24 4.96
CA VAL A 71 0.83 3.59 5.48
C VAL A 71 1.87 3.51 6.59
N TYR A 72 2.97 4.24 6.45
CA TYR A 72 4.10 4.19 7.40
C TYR A 72 4.53 5.57 7.85
N LYS A 73 5.06 5.66 9.07
CA LYS A 73 5.85 6.80 9.55
C LYS A 73 7.29 6.67 9.04
N VAL A 74 7.87 7.74 8.48
CA VAL A 74 9.28 7.73 8.07
C VAL A 74 10.16 8.09 9.27
N GLN A 75 11.13 7.24 9.60
CA GLN A 75 12.05 7.48 10.72
C GLN A 75 12.82 8.79 10.53
N GLY A 76 12.88 9.61 11.58
CA GLY A 76 13.62 10.88 11.58
C GLY A 76 12.99 11.99 10.73
N SER A 77 11.74 11.84 10.30
CA SER A 77 11.02 12.83 9.50
C SER A 77 9.59 13.00 10.00
N ASP A 78 9.00 14.19 9.82
CA ASP A 78 7.58 14.48 10.07
C ASP A 78 6.68 14.13 8.89
N GLN A 79 7.04 13.08 8.15
CA GLN A 79 6.31 12.59 6.99
C GLN A 79 5.81 11.17 7.19
N TYR A 80 4.67 10.89 6.57
CA TYR A 80 4.13 9.56 6.34
C TYR A 80 4.24 9.24 4.85
N VAL A 81 4.39 7.95 4.54
CA VAL A 81 4.31 7.45 3.15
C VAL A 81 3.09 6.53 3.03
N LEU A 82 2.34 6.70 1.94
CA LEU A 82 1.31 5.79 1.48
C LEU A 82 1.84 5.03 0.28
N LEU A 83 1.77 3.71 0.32
CA LEU A 83 1.93 2.82 -0.83
C LEU A 83 0.55 2.23 -1.15
N ILE A 84 0.23 2.08 -2.43
CA ILE A 84 -0.98 1.36 -2.84
C ILE A 84 -0.71 0.59 -4.13
N GLU A 85 -1.26 -0.62 -4.21
CA GLU A 85 -1.11 -1.47 -5.38
C GLU A 85 -2.03 -0.97 -6.50
N ALA A 86 -1.51 -1.07 -7.72
CA ALA A 86 -2.16 -0.72 -8.96
C ALA A 86 -1.97 -1.83 -10.00
N ILE A 87 -2.88 -1.87 -10.97
CA ILE A 87 -2.79 -2.72 -12.15
C ILE A 87 -2.43 -1.82 -13.34
N GLY A 88 -1.26 -2.06 -13.92
CA GLY A 88 -0.76 -1.26 -15.04
C GLY A 88 -1.50 -1.54 -16.35
N SER A 89 -1.23 -0.71 -17.35
CA SER A 89 -1.72 -0.85 -18.73
C SER A 89 -1.40 -2.20 -19.38
N ASP A 90 -0.35 -2.88 -18.90
CA ASP A 90 0.08 -4.23 -19.31
C ASP A 90 -0.54 -5.36 -18.46
N GLY A 91 -1.49 -5.03 -17.58
CA GLY A 91 -2.15 -5.96 -16.68
C GLY A 91 -1.30 -6.42 -15.50
N ARG A 92 -0.11 -5.82 -15.29
CA ARG A 92 0.83 -6.23 -14.23
C ARG A 92 0.68 -5.40 -12.97
N ARG A 93 0.90 -6.06 -11.83
CA ARG A 93 0.86 -5.44 -10.50
C ARG A 93 2.09 -4.57 -10.24
N TYR A 94 1.87 -3.37 -9.69
CA TYR A 94 2.93 -2.46 -9.28
C TYR A 94 2.46 -1.55 -8.14
N PHE A 95 3.40 -0.90 -7.46
CA PHE A 95 3.09 0.05 -6.39
C PHE A 95 3.26 1.50 -6.84
N ARG A 96 2.32 2.33 -6.41
CA ARG A 96 2.38 3.80 -6.45
C ARG A 96 2.65 4.33 -5.04
N SER A 97 3.23 5.52 -4.93
CA SER A 97 3.51 6.15 -3.63
C SER A 97 3.15 7.63 -3.53
N TRP A 98 2.80 8.03 -2.31
CA TRP A 98 2.49 9.41 -1.90
C TRP A 98 3.10 9.70 -0.54
N THR A 99 3.23 10.98 -0.20
CA THR A 99 3.63 11.44 1.13
C THR A 99 2.61 12.41 1.71
N SER A 100 2.58 12.51 3.04
CA SER A 100 1.76 13.50 3.76
C SER A 100 2.41 13.87 5.10
N PRO A 101 2.26 15.12 5.60
CA PRO A 101 2.67 15.48 6.96
C PRO A 101 1.76 14.89 8.06
N SER A 102 0.61 14.29 7.70
CA SER A 102 -0.33 13.70 8.66
C SER A 102 -1.02 12.48 8.06
N ILE A 103 -1.29 11.46 8.87
CA ILE A 103 -2.06 10.26 8.45
C ILE A 103 -3.45 10.64 7.93
N ALA A 104 -4.05 11.69 8.50
CA ALA A 104 -5.37 12.18 8.12
C ALA A 104 -5.34 13.30 7.05
N GLY A 105 -4.15 13.73 6.63
CA GLY A 105 -3.95 14.83 5.70
C GLY A 105 -4.14 14.46 4.24
N SER A 106 -3.94 15.44 3.36
CA SER A 106 -3.92 15.23 1.91
C SER A 106 -2.64 14.49 1.50
N TRP A 107 -2.77 13.60 0.52
CA TRP A 107 -1.66 12.81 -0.03
C TRP A 107 -1.08 13.48 -1.28
N THR A 108 0.21 13.79 -1.26
CA THR A 108 0.94 14.34 -2.42
C THR A 108 1.69 13.23 -3.15
N GLN A 109 1.56 13.17 -4.48
CA GLN A 109 2.22 12.14 -5.28
C GLN A 109 3.75 12.19 -5.11
N LEU A 110 4.36 11.02 -4.94
CA LEU A 110 5.81 10.82 -4.90
C LEU A 110 6.30 10.06 -6.14
N ALA A 111 5.96 8.77 -6.24
CA ALA A 111 6.23 7.91 -7.40
C ALA A 111 4.93 7.17 -7.77
N ALA A 112 4.05 7.87 -8.48
CA ALA A 112 2.64 7.48 -8.66
C ALA A 112 2.22 7.28 -10.13
N SER A 113 3.15 7.06 -11.06
CA SER A 113 2.86 6.75 -12.48
C SER A 113 3.57 5.48 -12.93
N GLU A 114 3.18 4.90 -14.08
CA GLU A 114 3.90 3.75 -14.65
C GLU A 114 5.34 4.11 -15.08
N SER A 115 5.58 5.35 -15.48
CA SER A 115 6.90 5.87 -15.85
C SER A 115 7.77 6.25 -14.65
N ASN A 116 7.15 6.51 -13.49
CA ASN A 116 7.82 6.77 -12.22
C ASN A 116 7.09 6.03 -11.08
N PRO A 117 7.21 4.69 -11.00
CA PRO A 117 6.55 3.87 -9.99
C PRO A 117 7.37 3.76 -8.72
N PHE A 118 6.74 3.40 -7.60
CA PHE A 118 7.48 3.02 -6.38
C PHE A 118 8.22 1.69 -6.60
N ALA A 119 7.49 0.64 -6.97
CA ALA A 119 8.06 -0.65 -7.33
C ALA A 119 7.28 -1.28 -8.48
N ARG A 120 7.97 -1.54 -9.59
CA ARG A 120 7.42 -2.13 -10.83
C ARG A 120 8.52 -2.92 -11.53
N SER A 121 8.13 -3.82 -12.43
CA SER A 121 9.08 -4.54 -13.30
C SER A 121 10.08 -3.64 -14.06
N THR A 122 9.76 -2.35 -14.28
CA THR A 122 10.64 -1.38 -14.94
C THR A 122 11.72 -0.77 -14.03
N ASN A 123 11.59 -0.87 -12.70
CA ASN A 123 12.60 -0.37 -11.75
C ASN A 123 13.13 -1.46 -10.78
N VAL A 124 12.70 -2.71 -10.95
CA VAL A 124 13.17 -3.87 -10.19
C VAL A 124 14.13 -4.70 -11.04
N THR A 125 15.30 -5.00 -10.50
CA THR A 125 16.29 -5.90 -11.10
C THR A 125 16.42 -7.18 -10.28
N PHE A 126 16.87 -8.26 -10.94
CA PHE A 126 17.02 -9.57 -10.32
C PHE A 126 18.44 -10.09 -10.56
N PRO A 127 19.13 -10.60 -9.52
CA PRO A 127 20.49 -11.10 -9.68
C PRO A 127 20.56 -12.38 -10.53
N ALA A 128 19.49 -13.18 -10.56
CA ALA A 128 19.43 -14.48 -11.23
C ALA A 128 18.24 -14.56 -12.21
N GLY A 129 18.08 -13.54 -13.06
CA GLY A 129 16.97 -13.46 -14.02
C GLY A 129 15.63 -13.09 -13.37
N SER A 130 14.75 -12.47 -14.17
CA SER A 130 13.42 -12.07 -13.69
C SER A 130 12.49 -13.28 -13.60
N TRP A 131 12.01 -13.57 -12.39
CA TRP A 131 11.06 -14.65 -12.12
C TRP A 131 9.59 -14.16 -12.05
N THR A 132 9.37 -12.86 -11.93
CA THR A 132 8.05 -12.21 -11.88
C THR A 132 8.06 -10.88 -12.61
N ARG A 133 6.91 -10.50 -13.19
CA ARG A 133 6.62 -9.14 -13.70
C ARG A 133 5.66 -8.38 -12.80
N ASP A 134 5.12 -9.06 -11.79
CA ASP A 134 4.15 -8.56 -10.84
C ASP A 134 4.88 -8.29 -9.51
N ILE A 135 4.85 -7.03 -9.09
CA ILE A 135 5.23 -6.61 -7.74
C ILE A 135 3.92 -6.27 -7.03
N SER A 136 3.35 -7.28 -6.37
CA SER A 136 2.02 -7.24 -5.75
C SER A 136 2.13 -7.24 -4.21
N HIS A 137 1.00 -7.22 -3.52
CA HIS A 137 0.79 -7.11 -2.07
C HIS A 137 2.04 -7.48 -1.26
N GLY A 138 2.54 -6.49 -0.52
CA GLY A 138 3.72 -6.63 0.31
C GLY A 138 3.70 -5.71 1.54
N GLU A 139 4.82 -5.75 2.27
CA GLU A 139 5.09 -4.90 3.42
C GLU A 139 6.56 -4.49 3.47
N MET A 140 6.81 -3.29 4.00
CA MET A 140 8.15 -2.81 4.28
C MET A 140 8.71 -3.52 5.52
N ILE A 141 9.98 -3.87 5.50
CA ILE A 141 10.71 -4.23 6.72
C ILE A 141 10.81 -2.97 7.60
N ARG A 142 10.09 -3.00 8.72
CA ARG A 142 9.94 -1.85 9.63
C ARG A 142 11.17 -1.66 10.52
N ALA A 143 11.36 -0.41 10.98
CA ALA A 143 12.38 -0.05 11.96
C ALA A 143 11.96 -0.34 13.42
N GLY A 144 10.73 -0.80 13.61
CA GLY A 144 10.13 -1.17 14.88
C GLY A 144 8.85 -1.96 14.67
N TYR A 145 8.22 -2.36 15.77
CA TYR A 145 7.05 -3.27 15.75
C TYR A 145 5.84 -2.71 16.48
N ASP A 146 5.87 -1.45 16.89
CA ASP A 146 4.74 -0.79 17.56
C ASP A 146 3.68 -0.28 16.56
N GLN A 147 2.62 0.32 17.09
CA GLN A 147 1.47 0.82 16.32
C GLN A 147 1.77 2.03 15.42
N THR A 148 2.98 2.62 15.51
CA THR A 148 3.35 3.79 14.70
C THR A 148 3.78 3.41 13.29
N LEU A 149 4.07 2.12 13.07
CA LEU A 149 4.52 1.56 11.79
C LEU A 149 5.69 2.35 11.17
N THR A 150 6.71 2.59 11.99
CA THR A 150 7.90 3.33 11.55
C THR A 150 8.77 2.50 10.60
N ILE A 151 9.15 3.05 9.46
CA ILE A 151 10.09 2.47 8.49
C ILE A 151 11.43 3.20 8.49
N PRO A 152 12.54 2.52 8.14
CA PRO A 152 13.82 3.20 7.94
C PRO A 152 13.72 4.31 6.89
N SER A 153 14.50 5.37 7.01
CA SER A 153 14.65 6.40 5.97
C SER A 153 15.66 6.01 4.88
N CYS A 154 16.35 4.88 5.08
CA CYS A 154 17.52 4.44 4.35
C CYS A 154 17.40 2.94 4.07
N ARG A 155 17.98 2.47 2.97
CA ARG A 155 18.04 1.06 2.57
C ARG A 155 16.71 0.30 2.75
N LEU A 156 15.66 0.82 2.13
CA LEU A 156 14.33 0.21 2.19
C LEU A 156 14.36 -1.25 1.72
N GLN A 157 13.63 -2.12 2.41
CA GLN A 157 13.42 -3.51 2.02
C GLN A 157 11.93 -3.82 2.02
N TYR A 158 11.43 -4.45 0.96
CA TYR A 158 9.99 -4.68 0.76
C TYR A 158 9.75 -6.15 0.46
N LEU A 159 9.14 -6.87 1.40
CA LEU A 159 8.70 -8.26 1.22
C LEU A 159 7.42 -8.20 0.38
N TYR A 160 7.38 -8.89 -0.75
CA TYR A 160 6.28 -8.78 -1.71
C TYR A 160 5.91 -10.14 -2.28
N GLN A 161 4.70 -10.25 -2.81
CA GLN A 161 4.30 -11.41 -3.62
C GLN A 161 4.49 -11.16 -5.12
N GLY A 162 4.98 -12.17 -5.81
CA GLY A 162 5.08 -12.22 -7.27
C GLY A 162 4.74 -13.62 -7.78
N MET A 163 4.64 -13.78 -9.10
CA MET A 163 4.36 -15.06 -9.72
C MET A 163 5.03 -15.17 -11.09
N ASN A 164 5.14 -16.40 -11.60
CA ASN A 164 5.62 -16.63 -12.96
C ASN A 164 4.75 -15.83 -13.96
N PRO A 165 5.32 -15.00 -14.85
CA PRO A 165 4.56 -14.19 -15.79
C PRO A 165 3.69 -14.98 -16.77
N SER A 166 3.97 -16.27 -16.96
CA SER A 166 3.18 -17.19 -17.80
C SER A 166 2.04 -17.89 -17.04
N ALA A 167 1.91 -17.69 -15.73
CA ALA A 167 0.80 -18.24 -14.97
C ALA A 167 -0.53 -17.59 -15.39
N GLY A 168 -1.60 -18.37 -15.36
CA GLY A 168 -2.96 -17.95 -15.68
C GLY A 168 -3.98 -18.90 -15.06
N GLY A 169 -5.26 -18.66 -15.33
CA GLY A 169 -6.38 -19.36 -14.70
C GLY A 169 -7.05 -18.51 -13.61
N ASP A 170 -7.78 -19.17 -12.71
CA ASP A 170 -8.54 -18.50 -11.66
C ASP A 170 -7.60 -17.80 -10.66
N TYR A 171 -7.92 -16.55 -10.30
CA TYR A 171 -7.07 -15.69 -9.45
C TYR A 171 -6.62 -16.37 -8.15
N ASN A 172 -7.57 -17.01 -7.44
CA ASN A 172 -7.31 -17.67 -6.16
C ASN A 172 -6.40 -18.91 -6.27
N SER A 173 -6.15 -19.41 -7.49
CA SER A 173 -5.28 -20.56 -7.76
C SER A 173 -3.89 -20.17 -8.29
N LEU A 174 -3.64 -18.87 -8.49
CA LEU A 174 -2.37 -18.39 -9.00
C LEU A 174 -1.21 -18.75 -8.06
N PRO A 175 -0.03 -19.15 -8.59
CA PRO A 175 1.07 -19.68 -7.79
C PRO A 175 1.94 -18.56 -7.19
N TRP A 176 1.34 -17.69 -6.38
CA TRP A 176 2.04 -16.59 -5.70
C TRP A 176 3.17 -17.12 -4.80
N ARG A 177 4.30 -16.42 -4.83
CA ARG A 177 5.49 -16.69 -4.02
C ARG A 177 6.04 -15.38 -3.47
N LEU A 178 6.71 -15.45 -2.33
CA LEU A 178 7.31 -14.28 -1.69
C LEU A 178 8.73 -14.02 -2.22
N GLY A 179 9.04 -12.75 -2.43
CA GLY A 179 10.38 -12.24 -2.70
C GLY A 179 10.69 -11.03 -1.83
N LEU A 180 11.96 -10.62 -1.79
CA LEU A 180 12.41 -9.45 -1.03
C LEU A 180 13.09 -8.46 -1.98
N LEU A 181 12.52 -7.26 -2.11
CA LEU A 181 13.20 -6.14 -2.75
C LEU A 181 14.16 -5.49 -1.75
N THR A 182 15.31 -5.02 -2.22
CA THR A 182 16.22 -4.16 -1.46
C THR A 182 16.56 -2.95 -2.32
N GLN A 183 16.39 -1.75 -1.77
CA GLN A 183 16.65 -0.50 -2.45
C GLN A 183 18.13 -0.37 -2.84
N THR A 184 18.40 -0.06 -4.10
CA THR A 184 19.78 0.04 -4.65
C THR A 184 20.27 1.48 -4.83
N ASN A 185 19.37 2.46 -4.76
CA ASN A 185 19.66 3.89 -4.94
C ASN A 185 19.51 4.67 -3.62
N SER A 186 19.77 4.03 -2.49
CA SER A 186 19.63 4.68 -1.19
C SER A 186 20.77 5.66 -0.93
N ALA A 187 20.45 6.86 -0.43
CA ALA A 187 21.41 7.92 -0.15
C ALA A 187 22.10 7.77 1.23
N CYS A 188 21.67 6.75 1.96
CA CYS A 188 22.09 6.27 3.26
C CYS A 188 21.64 4.80 3.34
#